data_AF-S4NLB2-F1
#
_entry.id   AF-S4NLB2-F1
#
_cell.length_a   1.000
_cell.length_b   1.000
_cell.length_c   1.000
_cell.angle_alpha   90.00
_cell.angle_beta   90.00
_cell.angle_gamma   90.00
#
_symmetry.space_group_name_H-M   'P 1'
#
loop_
_entity.id
_entity.type
_entity.pdbx_description
1 polymer ?
#
loop_
_entity_poly.entity_id
_entity_poly.type
_entity_poly.pdbx_seq_one_letter_code
_entity_poly.pdbx_strand_id
1 'polypeptide(L)'
;MSVLNNFTVSIAKGIRRLRQNKELCDRLSGRRQHGINEPRLKLDKCLIVSKVTRYEYEKHSHDNIADADLEKILRKRGSDYDAMISNHREQKSFEEGVARSLKEMGLQVEMASRLTYNDKLINWCDVVVPCGGDGTFLLAASRVRDANKPVIGFNSAPHKSVGRLCLPTWCSNDVKGALLALKEGRFRWMRRSRIRTTITCEPKL
;
A
#
# COMPACT_ATOMS: atom_id res chain seq x y z
N MET A 1 8.68 15.73 21.40
CA MET A 1 8.34 14.90 20.22
C MET A 1 8.96 15.59 19.00
N SER A 2 10.11 15.10 18.51
CA SER A 2 10.94 15.88 17.58
C SER A 2 10.33 15.96 16.18
N VAL A 3 10.51 17.12 15.54
CA VAL A 3 10.03 17.51 14.20
C VAL A 3 10.56 16.59 13.08
N LEU A 4 11.47 15.66 13.40
CA LEU A 4 12.14 14.76 12.47
C LEU A 4 11.35 13.50 12.11
N ASN A 5 10.29 13.16 12.87
CA ASN A 5 9.53 11.93 12.60
C ASN A 5 8.68 11.97 11.32
N ASN A 6 8.50 13.13 10.69
CA ASN A 6 7.65 13.26 9.49
C ASN A 6 8.40 13.03 8.16
N PHE A 7 9.71 12.78 8.19
CA PHE A 7 10.54 12.64 6.97
C PHE A 7 10.84 11.20 6.58
N THR A 8 10.27 10.23 7.30
CA THR A 8 10.47 8.82 6.97
C THR A 8 9.15 8.09 6.95
N VAL A 9 9.04 7.07 6.10
CA VAL A 9 7.92 6.14 6.12
C VAL A 9 8.44 4.72 6.25
N SER A 10 7.87 3.95 7.18
CA SER A 10 8.17 2.54 7.31
C SER A 10 7.44 1.77 6.22
N ILE A 11 8.19 1.00 5.42
CA ILE A 11 7.66 0.18 4.33
C ILE A 11 8.15 -1.26 4.47
N ALA A 12 7.35 -2.22 3.99
CA ALA A 12 7.78 -3.61 3.93
C ALA A 12 8.62 -3.88 2.66
N LYS A 13 9.85 -4.40 2.80
CA LYS A 13 10.78 -4.62 1.65
C LYS A 13 10.77 -6.05 1.10
N GLY A 14 10.46 -7.05 1.94
CA GLY A 14 10.54 -8.47 1.59
C GLY A 14 10.89 -9.37 2.78
N ILE A 15 11.04 -10.68 2.53
CA ILE A 15 11.29 -11.71 3.55
C ILE A 15 12.70 -11.55 4.17
N ARG A 16 12.81 -11.75 5.49
CA ARG A 16 14.07 -11.92 6.22
C ARG A 16 14.71 -13.25 5.75
N ARG A 17 15.84 -13.20 5.02
CA ARG A 17 16.63 -14.42 4.78
C ARG A 17 17.11 -14.96 6.13
N LEU A 18 16.75 -16.19 6.47
CA LEU A 18 17.47 -16.97 7.48
C LEU A 18 18.90 -17.14 6.95
N ARG A 19 19.88 -16.47 7.54
CA ARG A 19 21.29 -16.78 7.24
C ARG A 19 21.55 -18.21 7.71
N GLN A 20 21.73 -19.14 6.77
CA GLN A 20 22.45 -20.38 7.04
C GLN A 20 23.90 -19.99 7.31
N ASN A 21 24.26 -19.76 8.57
CA ASN A 21 25.64 -19.80 9.04
C ASN A 21 25.64 -20.65 10.30
N LYS A 22 25.76 -21.96 10.12
CA LYS A 22 25.85 -22.94 11.21
C LYS A 22 27.23 -22.92 11.90
N GLU A 23 28.18 -22.09 11.44
CA GLU A 23 29.56 -22.06 11.96
C GLU A 23 29.98 -20.75 12.65
N LEU A 24 29.07 -19.78 12.83
CA LEU A 24 29.35 -18.61 13.68
C LEU A 24 28.75 -18.72 15.10
N CYS A 25 28.04 -19.81 15.39
CA CYS A 25 27.24 -19.94 16.61
C CYS A 25 28.06 -20.29 17.87
N ASP A 26 29.25 -20.89 17.71
CA ASP A 26 30.04 -21.37 18.87
C ASP A 26 31.06 -20.36 19.42
N ARG A 27 31.26 -19.20 18.77
CA ARG A 27 32.23 -18.17 19.23
C ARG A 27 31.58 -16.93 19.83
N LEU A 28 30.25 -16.90 19.98
CA LEU A 28 29.51 -15.75 20.53
C LEU A 28 28.69 -16.08 21.79
N SER A 29 28.98 -17.21 22.44
CA SER A 29 28.41 -17.67 23.72
C SER A 29 28.70 -16.75 24.93
N GLY A 30 29.20 -15.53 24.70
CA GLY A 30 29.48 -14.54 25.74
C GLY A 30 28.73 -13.20 25.64
N ARG A 31 27.86 -12.96 24.65
CA ARG A 31 27.14 -11.67 24.56
C ARG A 31 25.68 -11.78 25.02
N ARG A 32 25.48 -11.30 26.25
CA ARG A 32 24.21 -10.93 26.92
C ARG A 32 23.04 -10.78 25.95
N GLN A 33 21.97 -11.55 26.19
CA GLN A 33 20.65 -11.33 25.63
C GLN A 33 20.19 -9.90 25.99
N HIS A 34 20.40 -8.95 25.08
CA HIS A 34 19.66 -7.70 25.07
C HIS A 34 18.33 -8.01 24.37
N GLY A 35 17.31 -8.29 25.17
CA GLY A 35 15.92 -8.27 24.72
C GLY A 35 15.56 -6.87 24.27
N ILE A 36 15.79 -6.57 23.00
CA ILE A 36 15.19 -5.41 22.35
C ILE A 36 13.72 -5.81 22.16
N ASN A 37 12.84 -5.24 22.99
CA ASN A 37 11.41 -5.16 22.71
C ASN A 37 11.24 -4.39 21.39
N GLU A 38 11.42 -5.05 20.24
CA GLU A 38 10.93 -4.50 18.98
C GLU A 38 9.41 -4.39 19.12
N PRO A 39 8.81 -3.21 18.95
CA PRO A 39 7.38 -3.06 19.06
C PRO A 39 6.72 -4.01 18.06
N ARG A 40 5.93 -4.96 18.57
CA ARG A 40 5.07 -5.79 17.73
C ARG A 40 4.17 -4.86 16.94
N LEU A 41 4.15 -5.03 15.62
CA LEU A 41 3.32 -4.22 14.74
C LEU A 41 1.86 -4.38 15.20
N LYS A 42 1.26 -3.30 15.71
CA LYS A 42 -0.16 -3.31 16.04
C LYS A 42 -0.92 -3.32 14.72
N LEU A 43 -1.68 -4.38 14.48
CA LEU A 43 -2.34 -4.67 13.22
C LEU A 43 -3.82 -4.95 13.49
N ASP A 44 -4.53 -4.00 14.10
CA ASP A 44 -5.95 -4.17 14.43
C ASP A 44 -6.84 -3.46 13.41
N LYS A 45 -6.42 -2.27 12.96
CA LYS A 45 -7.16 -1.44 11.99
C LYS A 45 -6.34 -1.20 10.73
N CYS A 46 -6.87 -1.64 9.59
CA CYS A 46 -6.24 -1.54 8.29
C CYS A 46 -7.03 -0.62 7.37
N LEU A 47 -6.35 0.33 6.74
CA LEU A 47 -6.91 1.15 5.67
C LEU A 47 -6.36 0.71 4.33
N ILE A 48 -7.23 0.18 3.46
CA ILE A 48 -6.88 -0.10 2.07
C ILE A 48 -7.02 1.17 1.24
N VAL A 49 -6.00 1.49 0.45
CA VAL A 49 -6.07 2.60 -0.53
C VAL A 49 -6.16 2.00 -1.92
N SER A 50 -7.33 2.18 -2.53
CA SER A 50 -7.68 1.64 -3.84
C SER A 50 -7.07 2.45 -4.98
N LYS A 51 -6.66 1.76 -6.05
CA LYS A 51 -6.23 2.41 -7.30
C LYS A 51 -7.46 3.00 -7.99
N VAL A 52 -7.35 4.26 -8.43
CA VAL A 52 -8.32 4.82 -9.39
C VAL A 52 -8.07 4.19 -10.75
N THR A 53 -9.03 3.40 -11.22
CA THR A 53 -9.00 2.78 -12.54
C THR A 53 -9.33 3.79 -13.63
N ARG A 54 -8.94 3.50 -14.87
CA ARG A 54 -9.32 4.35 -16.01
C ARG A 54 -10.84 4.48 -16.13
N TYR A 55 -11.57 3.39 -15.93
CA TYR A 55 -13.03 3.41 -15.94
C TYR A 55 -13.61 4.38 -14.90
N GLU A 56 -13.15 4.33 -13.65
CA GLU A 56 -13.60 5.25 -12.61
C GLU A 56 -13.26 6.71 -12.94
N TYR A 57 -12.09 6.95 -13.53
CA TYR A 57 -11.70 8.28 -13.96
C TYR A 57 -12.61 8.83 -15.08
N GLU A 58 -12.91 8.02 -16.09
CA GLU A 58 -13.79 8.40 -17.19
C GLU A 58 -15.22 8.63 -16.69
N LYS A 59 -15.71 7.77 -15.79
CA LYS A 59 -17.01 7.95 -15.14
C LYS A 59 -17.06 9.24 -14.34
N HIS A 60 -16.03 9.51 -13.54
CA HIS A 60 -15.96 10.74 -12.75
C HIS A 60 -15.85 12.02 -13.60
N SER A 61 -15.17 11.94 -14.75
CA SER A 61 -15.07 13.07 -15.67
C SER A 61 -16.38 13.37 -16.40
N HIS A 62 -17.34 12.44 -16.38
CA HIS A 62 -18.64 12.53 -17.02
C HIS A 62 -19.77 12.22 -16.01
N ASP A 63 -19.70 12.81 -14.81
CA ASP A 63 -20.61 12.54 -13.67
C ASP A 63 -22.13 12.69 -14.00
N ASN A 64 -22.48 13.33 -15.13
CA ASN A 64 -23.87 13.57 -15.55
C ASN A 64 -24.34 12.69 -16.74
N ILE A 65 -23.60 11.64 -17.09
CA ILE A 65 -23.92 10.77 -18.24
C ILE A 65 -24.26 9.36 -17.74
N ALA A 66 -25.28 8.74 -18.33
CA ALA A 66 -25.63 7.35 -18.04
C ALA A 66 -24.52 6.38 -18.52
N ASP A 67 -24.31 5.28 -17.79
CA ASP A 67 -23.24 4.30 -18.08
C ASP A 67 -23.28 3.79 -19.54
N ALA A 68 -24.48 3.60 -20.11
CA ALA A 68 -24.65 3.17 -21.50
C ALA A 68 -24.19 4.21 -22.53
N ASP A 69 -24.32 5.50 -22.23
CA ASP A 69 -23.88 6.57 -23.12
C ASP A 69 -22.38 6.86 -22.94
N LEU A 70 -21.85 6.66 -21.72
CA LEU A 70 -20.41 6.68 -21.47
C LEU A 70 -19.68 5.62 -22.32
N GLU A 71 -20.21 4.39 -22.38
CA GLU A 71 -19.65 3.34 -23.24
C GLU A 71 -19.57 3.78 -24.71
N LYS A 72 -20.66 4.32 -25.27
CA LYS A 72 -20.69 4.81 -26.66
C LYS A 72 -19.65 5.91 -26.90
N ILE A 73 -19.52 6.86 -25.97
CA ILE A 73 -18.54 7.95 -26.06
C ILE A 73 -17.11 7.39 -26.05
N LEU A 74 -16.81 6.46 -25.15
CA LEU A 74 -15.48 5.87 -25.02
C LEU A 74 -15.10 5.06 -26.25
N ARG A 75 -16.02 4.24 -26.77
CA ARG A 75 -15.83 3.47 -28.01
C ARG A 75 -15.65 4.39 -29.21
N LYS A 76 -16.46 5.46 -29.35
CA LYS A 76 -16.34 6.44 -30.43
C LYS A 76 -14.99 7.18 -30.43
N ARG A 77 -14.39 7.37 -29.25
CA ARG A 77 -13.04 7.94 -29.08
C ARG A 77 -11.91 6.93 -29.34
N GLY A 78 -12.22 5.70 -29.73
CA GLY A 78 -11.24 4.64 -30.00
C GLY A 78 -10.73 3.94 -28.74
N SER A 79 -11.41 4.05 -27.60
CA SER A 79 -11.03 3.30 -26.40
C SER A 79 -11.55 1.87 -26.47
N ASP A 80 -10.70 0.92 -26.09
CA ASP A 80 -11.12 -0.46 -25.82
C ASP A 80 -11.86 -0.51 -24.47
N TYR A 81 -13.19 -0.37 -24.56
CA TYR A 81 -14.07 -0.35 -23.40
C TYR A 81 -14.11 -1.70 -22.68
N ASP A 82 -14.08 -2.81 -23.43
CA ASP A 82 -14.17 -4.15 -22.87
C ASP A 82 -12.92 -4.47 -22.03
N ALA A 83 -11.74 -4.18 -22.56
CA ALA A 83 -10.50 -4.27 -21.79
C ALA A 83 -10.50 -3.32 -20.58
N MET A 84 -11.04 -2.10 -20.74
CA MET A 84 -11.12 -1.13 -19.63
C MET A 84 -11.97 -1.64 -18.48
N ILE A 85 -13.17 -2.17 -18.76
CA ILE A 85 -14.07 -2.76 -17.77
C ILE A 85 -13.47 -4.01 -17.16
N SER A 86 -12.86 -4.89 -17.97
CA SER A 86 -12.20 -6.09 -17.48
C SER A 86 -11.10 -5.75 -16.46
N ASN A 87 -10.22 -4.81 -16.82
CA ASN A 87 -9.18 -4.31 -15.93
C ASN A 87 -9.76 -3.68 -14.64
N HIS A 88 -10.89 -2.99 -14.74
CA HIS A 88 -11.56 -2.41 -13.58
C HIS A 88 -12.08 -3.51 -12.63
N ARG A 89 -12.73 -4.54 -13.18
CA ARG A 89 -13.23 -5.69 -12.41
C ARG A 89 -12.11 -6.48 -11.75
N GLU A 90 -11.02 -6.74 -12.47
CA GLU A 90 -9.80 -7.37 -11.92
C GLU A 90 -9.26 -6.59 -10.71
N GLN A 91 -9.18 -5.26 -10.84
CA GLN A 91 -8.72 -4.38 -9.76
C GLN A 91 -9.64 -4.49 -8.52
N LYS A 92 -10.96 -4.41 -8.70
CA LYS A 92 -11.91 -4.49 -7.57
C LYS A 92 -11.93 -5.86 -6.92
N SER A 93 -11.89 -6.93 -7.72
CA SER A 93 -11.81 -8.29 -7.20
C SER A 93 -10.54 -8.51 -6.37
N PHE A 94 -9.40 -7.96 -6.80
CA PHE A 94 -8.16 -8.01 -6.03
C PHE A 94 -8.28 -7.27 -4.69
N GLU A 95 -8.79 -6.03 -4.70
CA GLU A 95 -8.99 -5.22 -3.50
C GLU A 95 -9.92 -5.90 -2.49
N GLU A 96 -11.02 -6.47 -2.96
CA GLU A 96 -11.97 -7.23 -2.16
C GLU A 96 -11.33 -8.50 -1.59
N GLY A 97 -10.48 -9.20 -2.36
CA GLY A 97 -9.73 -10.37 -1.90
C GLY A 97 -8.77 -10.04 -0.75
N VAL A 98 -8.07 -8.90 -0.85
CA VAL A 98 -7.22 -8.38 0.23
C VAL A 98 -8.05 -8.01 1.46
N ALA A 99 -9.14 -7.27 1.27
CA ALA A 99 -10.04 -6.88 2.36
C ALA A 99 -10.63 -8.09 3.08
N ARG A 100 -11.09 -9.10 2.34
CA ARG A 100 -11.63 -10.35 2.88
C ARG A 100 -10.57 -11.08 3.71
N SER A 101 -9.36 -11.24 3.17
CA SER A 101 -8.28 -11.94 3.87
C SER A 101 -7.86 -11.25 5.17
N LEU A 102 -7.84 -9.90 5.19
CA LEU A 102 -7.57 -9.13 6.40
C LEU A 102 -8.70 -9.29 7.44
N LYS A 103 -9.97 -9.23 7.01
CA LYS A 103 -11.13 -9.45 7.90
C LYS A 103 -11.15 -10.87 8.48
N GLU A 104 -10.85 -11.89 7.67
CA GLU A 104 -10.71 -13.29 8.12
C GLU A 104 -9.62 -13.46 9.19
N MET A 105 -8.58 -12.60 9.18
CA MET A 105 -7.55 -12.57 10.21
C MET A 105 -7.93 -11.79 11.48
N GLY A 106 -9.16 -11.25 11.54
CA GLY A 106 -9.71 -10.50 12.68
C GLY A 106 -9.46 -9.00 12.63
N LEU A 107 -9.01 -8.44 11.50
CA LEU A 107 -8.75 -7.00 11.38
C LEU A 107 -10.01 -6.22 11.01
N GLN A 108 -10.12 -5.01 11.53
CA GLN A 108 -11.07 -4.02 11.04
C GLN A 108 -10.49 -3.41 9.76
N VAL A 109 -11.30 -3.36 8.69
CA VAL A 109 -10.84 -2.92 7.37
C VAL A 109 -11.76 -1.83 6.84
N GLU A 110 -11.17 -0.68 6.54
CA GLU A 110 -11.79 0.40 5.77
C GLU A 110 -11.13 0.50 4.40
N MET A 111 -11.89 0.98 3.41
CA MET A 111 -11.40 1.18 2.05
C MET A 111 -11.57 2.63 1.63
N ALA A 112 -10.55 3.21 1.02
CA ALA A 112 -10.60 4.57 0.52
C ALA A 112 -10.12 4.65 -0.94
N SER A 113 -10.85 5.44 -1.73
CA SER A 113 -10.40 5.89 -3.04
C SER A 113 -9.61 7.19 -2.91
N ARG A 114 -9.07 7.69 -4.02
CA ARG A 114 -8.41 9.01 -4.05
C ARG A 114 -9.28 10.14 -3.48
N LEU A 115 -10.59 10.07 -3.63
CA LEU A 115 -11.53 11.11 -3.21
C LEU A 115 -11.88 11.00 -1.71
N THR A 116 -11.98 9.79 -1.18
CA THR A 116 -12.36 9.56 0.22
C THR A 116 -11.16 9.47 1.16
N TYR A 117 -9.94 9.33 0.61
CA TYR A 117 -8.71 9.21 1.38
C TYR A 117 -8.32 10.53 2.08
N ASN A 118 -8.53 10.56 3.39
CA ASN A 118 -8.40 11.75 4.24
C ASN A 118 -7.68 11.45 5.58
N ASP A 119 -7.37 12.52 6.32
CA ASP A 119 -6.62 12.44 7.58
C ASP A 119 -7.40 11.72 8.70
N LYS A 120 -8.74 11.72 8.67
CA LYS A 120 -9.56 10.99 9.65
C LYS A 120 -9.33 9.48 9.53
N LEU A 121 -9.36 8.96 8.30
CA LEU A 121 -9.08 7.54 8.03
C LEU A 121 -7.63 7.18 8.38
N ILE A 122 -6.67 8.07 8.07
CA ILE A 122 -5.28 7.87 8.46
C ILE A 122 -5.10 7.82 9.96
N ASN A 123 -5.77 8.67 10.73
CA ASN A 123 -5.67 8.65 12.18
C ASN A 123 -6.35 7.42 12.79
N TRP A 124 -7.41 6.91 12.15
CA TRP A 124 -8.13 5.72 12.60
C TRP A 124 -7.33 4.42 12.45
N CYS A 125 -6.57 4.24 11.36
CA CYS A 125 -5.89 2.98 11.07
C CYS A 125 -4.51 2.86 11.75
N ASP A 126 -4.08 1.64 12.03
CA ASP A 126 -2.71 1.32 12.47
C ASP A 126 -1.78 1.10 11.26
N VAL A 127 -2.31 0.61 10.14
CA VAL A 127 -1.57 0.29 8.90
C VAL A 127 -2.31 0.77 7.65
N VAL A 128 -1.55 1.21 6.65
CA VAL A 128 -2.09 1.58 5.33
C VAL A 128 -1.63 0.56 4.28
N VAL A 129 -2.58 0.02 3.51
CA VAL A 129 -2.37 -1.04 2.53
C VAL A 129 -2.79 -0.57 1.14
N PRO A 130 -1.91 0.11 0.38
CA PRO A 130 -2.22 0.46 -1.00
C PRO A 130 -2.33 -0.79 -1.87
N CYS A 131 -3.45 -0.92 -2.59
CA CYS A 131 -3.70 -1.98 -3.57
C CYS A 131 -3.65 -1.40 -4.98
N GLY A 132 -2.51 -1.56 -5.66
CA GLY A 132 -2.23 -0.88 -6.92
C GLY A 132 -0.75 -0.91 -7.28
N GLY A 133 -0.34 -0.07 -8.23
CA GLY A 133 1.07 0.11 -8.56
C GLY A 133 1.77 1.12 -7.63
N ASP A 134 2.96 1.52 -8.04
CA ASP A 134 3.77 2.50 -7.30
C ASP A 134 3.06 3.86 -7.16
N GLY A 135 2.25 4.27 -8.13
CA GLY A 135 1.45 5.50 -8.02
C GLY A 135 0.44 5.47 -6.87
N THR A 136 -0.25 4.34 -6.67
CA THR A 136 -1.16 4.14 -5.53
C THR A 136 -0.38 4.08 -4.23
N PHE A 137 0.80 3.45 -4.23
CA PHE A 137 1.69 3.42 -3.09
C PHE A 137 2.12 4.84 -2.67
N LEU A 138 2.54 5.66 -3.63
CA LEU A 138 2.98 7.04 -3.37
C LEU A 138 1.83 7.91 -2.87
N LEU A 139 0.61 7.74 -3.42
CA LEU A 139 -0.59 8.42 -2.93
C LEU A 139 -0.88 8.08 -1.46
N ALA A 140 -0.81 6.79 -1.10
CA ALA A 140 -0.99 6.34 0.28
C ALA A 140 0.15 6.84 1.18
N ALA A 141 1.39 6.79 0.71
CA ALA A 141 2.51 7.29 1.50
C ALA A 141 2.42 8.80 1.73
N SER A 142 1.96 9.59 0.76
CA SER A 142 2.03 11.06 0.82
C SER A 142 1.27 11.68 2.00
N ARG A 143 0.21 11.02 2.52
CA ARG A 143 -0.55 11.49 3.68
C ARG A 143 -0.12 10.84 5.01
N VAL A 144 0.62 9.74 4.97
CA VAL A 144 1.19 9.13 6.18
C VAL A 144 2.38 9.97 6.65
N ARG A 145 2.19 10.68 7.77
CA ARG A 145 3.22 11.52 8.42
C ARG A 145 3.87 10.83 9.62
N ASP A 146 3.15 9.92 10.27
CA ASP A 146 3.71 9.13 11.35
C ASP A 146 4.61 8.03 10.79
N ALA A 147 5.91 8.08 11.10
CA ALA A 147 6.85 7.09 10.63
C ALA A 147 6.70 5.70 11.27
N ASN A 148 5.97 5.60 12.38
CA ASN A 148 5.63 4.32 12.99
C ASN A 148 4.40 3.68 12.34
N LYS A 149 3.69 4.40 11.46
CA LYS A 149 2.57 3.90 10.68
C LYS A 149 3.06 3.25 9.38
N PRO A 150 3.08 1.91 9.31
CA PRO A 150 3.60 1.21 8.14
C PRO A 150 2.72 1.40 6.91
N VAL A 151 3.37 1.44 5.74
CA VAL A 151 2.71 1.36 4.42
C VAL A 151 3.14 0.05 3.74
N ILE A 152 2.17 -0.80 3.42
CA ILE A 152 2.39 -2.15 2.88
C ILE A 152 1.67 -2.28 1.54
N GLY A 153 2.40 -2.14 0.44
CA GLY A 153 1.80 -2.17 -0.89
C GLY A 153 1.60 -3.57 -1.43
N PHE A 154 0.42 -3.84 -1.97
CA PHE A 154 0.15 -4.99 -2.81
C PHE A 154 -0.02 -4.54 -4.26
N ASN A 155 0.75 -5.16 -5.16
CA ASN A 155 0.59 -4.90 -6.58
C ASN A 155 -0.63 -5.64 -7.12
N SER A 156 -1.67 -4.92 -7.52
CA SER A 156 -2.93 -5.51 -8.02
C SER A 156 -2.82 -6.12 -9.42
N ALA A 157 -1.78 -5.78 -10.19
CA ALA A 157 -1.54 -6.32 -11.52
C ALA A 157 -0.10 -6.81 -11.66
N PRO A 158 0.29 -7.88 -10.93
CA PRO A 158 1.67 -8.38 -10.86
C PRO A 158 2.19 -8.92 -12.20
N HIS A 159 1.30 -9.29 -13.11
CA HIS A 159 1.63 -9.76 -14.46
C HIS A 159 1.82 -8.60 -15.46
N LYS A 160 1.28 -7.41 -15.17
CA LYS A 160 1.38 -6.21 -16.03
C LYS A 160 2.49 -5.25 -15.59
N SER A 161 2.89 -5.31 -14.31
CA SER A 161 3.89 -4.39 -13.74
C SER A 161 4.60 -5.03 -12.54
N VAL A 162 5.81 -4.55 -12.23
CA VAL A 162 6.58 -5.05 -11.07
C VAL A 162 6.09 -4.43 -9.76
N GLY A 163 5.88 -3.11 -9.72
CA GLY A 163 5.57 -2.39 -8.48
C GLY A 163 6.77 -2.37 -7.52
N ARG A 164 7.73 -1.47 -7.74
CA ARG A 164 9.04 -1.48 -7.04
C ARG A 164 8.94 -1.12 -5.57
N LEU A 165 7.89 -0.39 -5.19
CA LEU A 165 7.59 0.01 -3.81
C LEU A 165 6.69 -1.00 -3.10
N CYS A 166 5.94 -1.80 -3.85
CA CYS A 166 5.07 -2.84 -3.33
C CYS A 166 5.87 -4.06 -2.83
N LEU A 167 5.19 -4.95 -2.13
CA LEU A 167 5.68 -6.26 -1.75
C LEU A 167 6.08 -7.08 -2.99
N PRO A 168 6.97 -8.07 -2.83
CA PRO A 168 7.33 -8.98 -3.92
C PRO A 168 6.11 -9.60 -4.60
N THR A 169 6.20 -9.87 -5.91
CA THR A 169 5.11 -10.39 -6.75
C THR A 169 4.36 -11.59 -6.15
N TRP A 170 5.07 -12.52 -5.51
CA TRP A 170 4.45 -13.68 -4.88
C TRP A 170 3.41 -13.29 -3.81
N CYS A 171 3.58 -12.14 -3.14
CA CYS A 171 2.64 -11.67 -2.13
C CYS A 171 1.28 -11.29 -2.72
N SER A 172 1.27 -10.78 -3.96
CA SER A 172 0.03 -10.49 -4.67
C SER A 172 -0.62 -11.76 -5.24
N ASN A 173 0.17 -12.77 -5.58
CA ASN A 173 -0.35 -14.06 -6.06
C ASN A 173 -0.89 -14.92 -4.90
N ASP A 174 -0.35 -14.78 -3.69
CA ASP A 174 -0.80 -15.43 -2.47
C ASP A 174 -0.93 -14.40 -1.33
N VAL A 175 -2.05 -13.68 -1.34
CA VAL A 175 -2.34 -12.64 -0.33
C VAL A 175 -2.44 -13.24 1.07
N LYS A 176 -3.05 -14.43 1.22
CA LYS A 176 -3.20 -15.08 2.53
C LYS A 176 -1.83 -15.45 3.12
N GLY A 177 -0.97 -16.09 2.34
CA GLY A 177 0.39 -16.42 2.76
C GLY A 177 1.23 -15.18 3.05
N ALA A 178 1.06 -14.10 2.29
CA ALA A 178 1.73 -12.82 2.54
C ALA A 178 1.30 -12.19 3.88
N LEU A 179 -0.01 -12.16 4.17
CA LEU A 179 -0.53 -11.60 5.42
C LEU A 179 -0.12 -12.45 6.63
N LEU A 180 -0.11 -13.78 6.49
CA LEU A 180 0.42 -14.68 7.52
C LEU A 180 1.91 -14.41 7.77
N ALA A 181 2.71 -14.28 6.71
CA ALA A 181 4.12 -13.93 6.80
C ALA A 181 4.35 -12.55 7.45
N LEU A 182 3.46 -11.57 7.23
CA LEU A 182 3.47 -10.28 7.92
C LEU A 182 3.18 -10.44 9.41
N LYS A 183 2.15 -11.21 9.77
CA LYS A 183 1.76 -11.47 11.17
C LYS A 183 2.87 -12.19 11.96
N GLU A 184 3.57 -13.11 11.32
CA GLU A 184 4.71 -13.81 11.90
C GLU A 184 6.02 -13.00 11.90
N GLY A 185 6.01 -11.76 11.40
CA GLY A 185 7.21 -10.91 11.39
C GLY A 185 8.30 -11.38 10.42
N ARG A 186 7.94 -12.17 9.40
CA ARG A 186 8.90 -12.67 8.40
C ARG A 186 9.40 -11.58 7.46
N PHE A 187 8.76 -10.41 7.44
CA PHE A 187 9.20 -9.27 6.63
C PHE A 187 10.24 -8.40 7.34
N ARG A 188 11.06 -7.72 6.53
CA ARG A 188 11.93 -6.63 7.00
C ARG A 188 11.28 -5.28 6.70
N TRP A 189 11.23 -4.45 7.74
CA TRP A 189 10.84 -3.05 7.66
C TRP A 189 12.00 -2.20 7.14
N MET A 190 11.68 -1.21 6.30
CA MET A 190 12.62 -0.22 5.81
C MET A 190 12.03 1.17 6.04
N ARG A 191 12.81 2.07 6.66
CA ARG A 191 12.48 3.49 6.67
C ARG A 191 12.99 4.14 5.38
N ARG A 192 12.08 4.69 4.59
CA ARG A 192 12.39 5.48 3.39
C ARG A 192 12.41 6.95 3.72
N SER A 193 13.52 7.63 3.44
CA SER A 193 13.64 9.09 3.58
C SER A 193 12.79 9.84 2.56
N ARG A 194 12.32 11.03 2.93
CA ARG A 194 11.55 11.95 2.09
C ARG A 194 12.26 13.29 2.00
N ILE A 195 12.09 13.95 0.86
CA ILE A 195 12.60 15.31 0.63
C ILE A 195 11.51 16.29 1.05
N ARG A 196 11.89 17.31 1.83
CA ARG A 196 11.05 18.47 2.12
C ARG A 196 11.50 19.63 1.24
N THR A 197 10.58 20.16 0.47
CA THR A 197 10.81 21.31 -0.41
C THR A 197 9.98 22.49 0.07
N THR A 198 10.58 23.68 0.06
CA THR A 198 9.91 24.96 0.34
C THR A 198 9.90 25.77 -0.95
N ILE A 199 8.74 26.29 -1.35
CA ILE A 199 8.59 27.17 -2.52
C ILE A 199 8.36 28.58 -1.98
N THR A 200 9.21 29.53 -2.36
CA THR A 200 9.09 30.95 -2.03
C THR A 200 8.74 31.73 -3.29
N CYS A 201 7.80 32.66 -3.20
CA CYS A 201 7.43 33.56 -4.28
C CYS A 201 7.56 34.99 -3.77
N GLU A 202 8.25 35.86 -4.51
CA GLU A 202 8.24 37.29 -4.25
C GLU A 202 7.03 37.91 -4.95
N PRO A 203 6.13 38.59 -4.22
CA PRO A 203 5.03 39.31 -4.86
C PRO A 203 5.60 40.44 -5.71
N LYS A 204 5.23 40.48 -6.99
CA LYS A 204 5.47 41.66 -7.84
C LYS A 204 4.56 42.79 -7.36
N LEU A 205 5.17 43.87 -6.88
CA LEU A 205 4.53 45.16 -6.60
C LEU A 205 3.98 45.79 -7.87
#